data_AF-A0A7X7ESS2-F1
#
_entry.id   AF-A0A7X7ESS2-F1
#
_cell.length_a   1.000
_cell.length_b   1.000
_cell.length_c   1.000
_cell.angle_alpha   90.00
_cell.angle_beta   90.00
_cell.angle_gamma   90.00
#
_symmetry.space_group_name_H-M   'P 1'
#
loop_
_entity.id
_entity.type
_entity.pdbx_description
1 polymer ?
#
loop_
_entity_poly.entity_id
_entity_poly.type
_entity_poly.pdbx_seq_one_letter_code
_entity_poly.pdbx_strand_id
1 'polypeptide(L)'
;MQKDYSAMMYAARRPNRRYTKKFRIIRFLGTIMILIGAGWLLYHLLSPEASTQNQNIVKNDTIVRTIQPNTIIIDKAEPELPLLAAPTQTKNVKEQPAPPAQKKEIEPKKESPADKILKKANDLINDGKTIEARTILNEYLAEHFCDESAIPLRDRAVEIGSQTVLSPKVYPQDKLASYYSVKSGDNLVNIARKSDVPYELICRINHIDDPRKLRVGQKLKLVHGPIHLKVIKHELKMYVFLQDVLFAKYEVGLGKNDNTPLGRWLVEDRIRRPLYVDPDTNQVYQPNDKDNPTGGYWLRLKGVEGDTVGRTGFGIHGTTEPDSIGKFMSKGCIRMRNEEVSQVFDMLIPGKSDVYTLP
;
A
#
# COMPACT_ATOMS: atom_id res chain seq x y z
N MET A 1 -33.54 -58.11 25.14
CA MET A 1 -33.74 -58.29 23.68
C MET A 1 -35.25 -58.27 23.47
N GLN A 2 -35.86 -57.23 22.87
CA GLN A 2 -35.77 -56.79 21.46
C GLN A 2 -36.61 -57.71 20.55
N LYS A 3 -37.69 -57.28 19.87
CA LYS A 3 -38.34 -55.94 19.79
C LYS A 3 -39.82 -56.10 19.35
N ASP A 4 -40.71 -55.21 19.80
CA ASP A 4 -42.12 -55.08 19.35
C ASP A 4 -42.24 -54.65 17.87
N TYR A 5 -43.29 -55.00 17.08
CA TYR A 5 -44.72 -54.62 17.16
C TYR A 5 -44.95 -53.10 17.27
N SER A 6 -45.95 -52.43 16.67
CA SER A 6 -46.89 -52.67 15.55
C SER A 6 -47.43 -51.26 15.10
N ALA A 7 -48.31 -51.00 14.12
CA ALA A 7 -49.15 -51.78 13.20
C ALA A 7 -49.42 -50.95 11.89
N MET A 8 -50.45 -51.29 11.10
CA MET A 8 -50.98 -50.48 9.98
C MET A 8 -52.27 -49.74 10.41
N MET A 9 -52.61 -48.58 9.80
CA MET A 9 -53.77 -48.45 8.89
C MET A 9 -54.13 -47.00 8.44
N TYR A 10 -54.95 -46.96 7.38
CA TYR A 10 -55.55 -45.82 6.66
C TYR A 10 -56.23 -44.71 7.50
N ALA A 11 -56.10 -43.46 7.03
CA ALA A 11 -57.22 -42.50 6.87
C ALA A 11 -56.84 -41.36 5.89
N ALA A 12 -57.80 -40.80 5.15
CA ALA A 12 -57.56 -39.71 4.19
C ALA A 12 -58.48 -38.50 4.42
N ARG A 13 -57.91 -37.28 4.44
CA ARG A 13 -58.64 -36.00 4.30
C ARG A 13 -57.83 -34.97 3.50
N ARG A 14 -58.53 -34.17 2.71
CA ARG A 14 -58.10 -32.96 1.97
C ARG A 14 -59.07 -31.81 2.37
N PRO A 15 -58.85 -30.52 1.98
CA PRO A 15 -57.59 -29.76 1.86
C PRO A 15 -57.68 -28.33 2.45
N ASN A 16 -56.55 -27.63 2.58
CA ASN A 16 -56.43 -26.16 2.44
C ASN A 16 -54.94 -25.83 2.19
N ARG A 17 -54.44 -25.16 1.13
CA ARG A 17 -54.86 -24.06 0.23
C ARG A 17 -54.27 -22.70 0.67
N ARG A 18 -53.66 -21.99 -0.31
CA ARG A 18 -52.81 -20.77 -0.20
C ARG A 18 -51.36 -21.08 0.26
N TYR A 19 -50.29 -20.47 -0.25
CA TYR A 19 -50.14 -19.45 -1.32
C TYR A 19 -49.15 -19.89 -2.43
N THR A 20 -49.21 -19.25 -3.59
CA THR A 20 -48.50 -19.63 -4.83
C THR A 20 -47.08 -19.04 -4.94
N LYS A 21 -46.20 -19.71 -5.71
CA LYS A 21 -44.86 -19.23 -6.09
C LYS A 21 -44.53 -19.64 -7.53
N LYS A 22 -43.88 -18.74 -8.28
CA LYS A 22 -43.39 -18.87 -9.68
C LYS A 22 -44.47 -19.11 -10.77
N PHE A 23 -44.64 -18.16 -11.68
CA PHE A 23 -44.09 -18.20 -13.05
C PHE A 23 -44.67 -17.09 -13.94
N ARG A 24 -43.81 -16.16 -14.38
CA ARG A 24 -43.88 -15.29 -15.59
C ARG A 24 -43.07 -14.01 -15.35
N ILE A 25 -41.98 -13.84 -16.12
CA ILE A 25 -41.46 -12.60 -16.73
C ILE A 25 -40.22 -13.04 -17.54
N ILE A 26 -40.45 -13.39 -18.81
CA ILE A 26 -39.43 -13.50 -19.86
C ILE A 26 -40.08 -12.92 -21.11
N ARG A 27 -39.91 -11.60 -21.31
CA ARG A 27 -40.19 -10.78 -22.51
C ARG A 27 -40.20 -9.29 -22.12
N PHE A 28 -39.02 -8.70 -21.90
CA PHE A 28 -38.88 -7.23 -21.84
C PHE A 28 -37.46 -6.72 -22.17
N LEU A 29 -36.70 -7.47 -22.98
CA LEU A 29 -35.33 -7.14 -23.40
C LEU A 29 -35.18 -7.05 -24.94
N GLY A 30 -36.30 -6.83 -25.66
CA GLY A 30 -36.35 -6.88 -27.13
C GLY A 30 -36.48 -5.53 -27.85
N THR A 31 -36.66 -4.41 -27.14
CA THR A 31 -37.11 -3.14 -27.75
C THR A 31 -36.26 -1.91 -27.43
N ILE A 32 -35.29 -1.99 -26.51
CA ILE A 32 -34.43 -0.85 -26.14
C ILE A 32 -33.18 -0.74 -27.04
N MET A 33 -32.73 -1.83 -27.65
CA MET A 33 -31.54 -1.85 -28.53
C MET A 33 -31.77 -1.24 -29.93
N ILE A 34 -33.01 -0.84 -30.27
CA ILE A 34 -33.32 -0.27 -31.59
C ILE A 34 -33.25 1.28 -31.59
N LEU A 35 -33.46 1.94 -30.44
CA LEU A 35 -33.49 3.41 -30.36
C LEU A 35 -32.10 4.06 -30.24
N ILE A 36 -31.08 3.33 -29.79
CA ILE A 36 -29.72 3.87 -29.64
C ILE A 36 -28.98 3.94 -31.00
N GLY A 37 -29.19 2.93 -31.87
CA GLY A 37 -28.55 2.91 -33.19
C GLY A 37 -29.03 4.02 -34.14
N ALA A 38 -30.31 4.38 -34.07
CA ALA A 38 -30.89 5.45 -34.90
C ALA A 38 -30.29 6.84 -34.59
N GLY A 39 -30.00 7.13 -33.31
CA GLY A 39 -29.42 8.41 -32.90
C GLY A 39 -28.00 8.63 -33.41
N TRP A 40 -27.16 7.58 -33.40
CA TRP A 40 -25.78 7.65 -33.89
C TRP A 40 -25.72 7.88 -35.41
N LEU A 41 -26.57 7.17 -36.17
CA LEU A 41 -26.64 7.31 -37.62
C LEU A 41 -27.14 8.71 -38.04
N LEU A 42 -28.12 9.25 -37.30
CA LEU A 42 -28.67 10.60 -37.56
C LEU A 42 -27.66 11.71 -37.25
N TYR A 43 -26.83 11.54 -36.20
CA TYR A 43 -25.78 12.51 -35.84
C TYR A 43 -24.70 12.66 -36.93
N HIS A 44 -24.30 11.56 -37.57
CA HIS A 44 -23.36 11.59 -38.70
C HIS A 44 -23.97 12.03 -40.04
N LEU A 45 -25.29 11.94 -40.23
CA LEU A 45 -25.94 12.45 -41.46
C LEU A 45 -26.20 13.97 -41.46
N LEU A 46 -26.03 14.66 -40.34
CA LEU A 46 -26.44 16.07 -40.16
C LEU A 46 -25.33 17.03 -39.71
N SER A 47 -24.09 16.55 -39.62
CA SER A 47 -22.93 17.38 -39.26
C SER A 47 -22.10 17.73 -40.50
N PRO A 48 -22.03 19.01 -40.93
CA PRO A 48 -21.21 19.41 -42.07
C PRO A 48 -19.72 19.44 -41.70
N GLU A 49 -18.88 18.85 -42.53
CA GLU A 49 -17.42 18.94 -42.40
C GLU A 49 -16.93 20.36 -42.72
N ALA A 50 -16.20 20.98 -41.80
CA ALA A 50 -15.61 22.31 -41.98
C ALA A 50 -14.08 22.19 -42.13
N SER A 51 -13.62 21.90 -43.35
CA SER A 51 -12.20 21.89 -43.69
C SER A 51 -11.68 23.29 -44.04
N THR A 52 -10.69 23.80 -43.31
CA THR A 52 -9.77 24.83 -43.82
C THR A 52 -8.36 24.58 -43.31
N GLN A 53 -7.38 24.83 -44.18
CA GLN A 53 -5.96 24.71 -43.90
C GLN A 53 -5.49 25.85 -42.98
N ASN A 54 -4.34 25.64 -42.33
CA ASN A 54 -3.24 26.56 -42.61
C ASN A 54 -1.90 25.80 -42.61
N GLN A 55 -1.04 26.14 -43.57
CA GLN A 55 0.30 25.55 -43.70
C GLN A 55 1.33 26.47 -43.05
N ASN A 56 2.39 25.90 -42.48
CA ASN A 56 3.65 26.62 -42.36
C ASN A 56 4.79 25.68 -42.76
N ILE A 57 5.58 26.12 -43.74
CA ILE A 57 6.62 25.33 -44.38
C ILE A 57 7.97 25.82 -43.87
N VAL A 58 8.75 24.94 -43.26
CA VAL A 58 10.20 25.12 -43.11
C VAL A 58 10.86 24.00 -43.90
N LYS A 59 11.51 24.37 -45.01
CA LYS A 59 12.34 23.45 -45.80
C LYS A 59 13.65 23.17 -45.07
N ASN A 60 14.20 21.98 -45.27
CA ASN A 60 15.63 21.77 -45.42
C ASN A 60 15.85 20.56 -46.32
N ASP A 61 16.62 20.73 -47.39
CA ASP A 61 16.71 19.75 -48.47
C ASP A 61 17.84 18.71 -48.26
N THR A 62 17.44 17.45 -48.37
CA THR A 62 18.16 16.28 -48.91
C THR A 62 19.67 16.37 -49.17
N ILE A 63 20.45 15.50 -48.49
CA ILE A 63 21.36 14.56 -49.19
C ILE A 63 21.23 13.17 -48.55
N VAL A 64 20.86 12.17 -49.35
CA VAL A 64 21.05 10.74 -49.04
C VAL A 64 22.21 10.23 -49.87
N ARG A 65 23.14 9.48 -49.27
CA ARG A 65 24.20 8.75 -50.00
C ARG A 65 24.25 7.30 -49.56
N THR A 66 23.82 6.42 -50.44
CA THR A 66 23.97 4.96 -50.33
C THR A 66 25.41 4.55 -50.63
N ILE A 67 26.02 3.73 -49.78
CA ILE A 67 27.25 2.97 -50.08
C ILE A 67 27.06 1.54 -49.59
N GLN A 68 27.47 0.57 -50.41
CA GLN A 68 27.62 -0.85 -50.09
C GLN A 68 29.10 -1.24 -50.29
N PRO A 69 29.60 -2.34 -49.68
CA PRO A 69 30.96 -2.41 -49.15
C PRO A 69 32.03 -2.90 -50.14
N ASN A 70 33.31 -2.69 -49.79
CA ASN A 70 34.38 -3.62 -50.17
C ASN A 70 35.62 -3.57 -49.26
N THR A 71 36.09 -4.78 -48.89
CA THR A 71 37.47 -5.25 -48.62
C THR A 71 38.50 -4.37 -47.90
N ILE A 72 38.63 -4.62 -46.58
CA ILE A 72 39.85 -4.97 -45.82
C ILE A 72 41.24 -4.64 -46.44
N ILE A 73 42.01 -3.82 -45.73
CA ILE A 73 43.42 -4.13 -45.37
C ILE A 73 43.53 -3.99 -43.83
N ILE A 74 44.46 -4.74 -43.23
CA ILE A 74 44.61 -4.90 -41.78
C ILE A 74 45.62 -3.88 -41.24
N ASP A 75 45.31 -3.25 -40.12
CA ASP A 75 46.34 -2.78 -39.18
C ASP A 75 45.87 -2.86 -37.71
N LYS A 76 46.80 -2.81 -36.76
CA LYS A 76 46.67 -3.52 -35.48
C LYS A 76 46.84 -2.62 -34.24
N ALA A 77 45.73 -2.25 -33.58
CA ALA A 77 45.73 -1.70 -32.23
C ALA A 77 44.39 -1.94 -31.51
N GLU A 78 44.43 -2.44 -30.27
CA GLU A 78 43.27 -2.69 -29.40
C GLU A 78 43.54 -2.06 -28.02
N PRO A 79 42.64 -1.22 -27.47
CA PRO A 79 42.84 -0.59 -26.16
C PRO A 79 42.29 -1.45 -25.02
N GLU A 80 43.17 -2.12 -24.27
CA GLU A 80 42.77 -2.91 -23.11
C GLU A 80 42.21 -2.05 -21.96
N LEU A 81 41.19 -2.58 -21.26
CA LEU A 81 40.70 -2.04 -20.00
C LEU A 81 41.61 -2.49 -18.85
N PRO A 82 42.14 -1.58 -18.00
CA PRO A 82 43.09 -1.96 -16.95
C PRO A 82 42.44 -2.79 -15.83
N LEU A 83 43.09 -3.91 -15.50
CA LEU A 83 42.66 -4.87 -14.48
C LEU A 83 42.84 -4.32 -13.05
N LEU A 84 41.94 -4.71 -12.13
CA LEU A 84 42.07 -4.39 -10.70
C LEU A 84 43.28 -5.09 -10.08
N ALA A 85 44.18 -4.31 -9.46
CA ALA A 85 45.34 -4.80 -8.72
C ALA A 85 45.10 -4.80 -7.19
N ALA A 86 45.61 -5.83 -6.51
CA ALA A 86 45.56 -6.01 -5.06
C ALA A 86 46.93 -5.61 -4.41
N PRO A 87 47.09 -5.67 -3.06
CA PRO A 87 47.53 -4.50 -2.29
C PRO A 87 49.05 -4.28 -2.21
N THR A 88 49.44 -3.01 -2.26
CA THR A 88 50.81 -2.54 -1.99
C THR A 88 51.09 -2.45 -0.49
N GLN A 89 52.33 -2.76 -0.10
CA GLN A 89 52.79 -2.85 1.29
C GLN A 89 52.78 -1.50 2.04
N THR A 90 52.59 -1.58 3.36
CA THR A 90 52.63 -0.46 4.30
C THR A 90 54.02 0.18 4.39
N LYS A 91 54.08 1.52 4.30
CA LYS A 91 55.23 2.32 4.76
C LYS A 91 54.88 2.98 6.09
N ASN A 92 55.72 2.79 7.10
CA ASN A 92 55.60 3.48 8.38
C ASN A 92 55.78 4.99 8.18
N VAL A 93 54.71 5.76 8.37
CA VAL A 93 54.77 7.20 8.66
C VAL A 93 54.55 7.35 10.16
N LYS A 94 55.42 8.09 10.86
CA LYS A 94 55.21 8.38 12.28
C LYS A 94 53.98 9.26 12.44
N GLU A 95 52.99 8.77 13.16
CA GLU A 95 51.80 9.52 13.51
C GLU A 95 52.16 10.64 14.49
N GLN A 96 52.00 11.89 14.04
CA GLN A 96 52.21 13.08 14.86
C GLN A 96 50.83 13.52 15.40
N PRO A 97 50.63 13.60 16.72
CA PRO A 97 49.29 13.79 17.29
C PRO A 97 48.69 15.11 16.85
N ALA A 98 47.45 15.06 16.37
CA ALA A 98 46.70 16.24 15.95
C ALA A 98 46.51 17.22 17.13
N PRO A 99 46.49 18.54 16.89
CA PRO A 99 46.15 19.51 17.92
C PRO A 99 44.79 19.18 18.55
N PRO A 100 44.62 19.29 19.89
CA PRO A 100 43.37 18.95 20.54
C PRO A 100 42.25 19.83 20.01
N ALA A 101 41.21 19.20 19.44
CA ALA A 101 40.05 19.90 18.93
C ALA A 101 39.42 20.75 20.03
N GLN A 102 39.34 22.07 19.81
CA GLN A 102 38.65 22.97 20.72
C GLN A 102 37.20 22.51 20.85
N LYS A 103 36.80 22.12 22.07
CA LYS A 103 35.38 21.96 22.39
C LYS A 103 34.74 23.33 22.19
N LYS A 104 33.94 23.47 21.12
CA LYS A 104 32.90 24.50 21.10
C LYS A 104 32.00 24.22 22.29
N GLU A 105 31.96 25.16 23.22
CA GLU A 105 31.01 25.12 24.32
C GLU A 105 29.61 25.17 23.72
N ILE A 106 28.85 24.08 23.90
CA ILE A 106 27.51 23.96 23.32
C ILE A 106 26.59 24.77 24.23
N GLU A 107 26.27 25.99 23.81
CA GLU A 107 25.22 26.80 24.45
C GLU A 107 23.96 25.92 24.63
N PRO A 108 23.29 25.98 25.80
CA PRO A 108 22.19 25.07 26.11
C PRO A 108 21.05 25.27 25.11
N LYS A 109 20.90 24.29 24.21
CA LYS A 109 19.92 24.31 23.11
C LYS A 109 18.52 24.58 23.68
N LYS A 110 17.99 25.77 23.38
CA LYS A 110 16.70 26.24 23.88
C LYS A 110 15.58 25.26 23.51
N GLU A 111 14.88 24.77 24.52
CA GLU A 111 13.84 23.74 24.41
C GLU A 111 12.76 24.10 23.35
N SER A 112 12.66 23.28 22.31
CA SER A 112 11.78 23.50 21.16
C SER A 112 10.32 23.14 21.46
N PRO A 113 9.36 23.52 20.59
CA PRO A 113 7.97 23.08 20.72
C PRO A 113 7.83 21.55 20.71
N ALA A 114 8.61 20.86 19.86
CA ALA A 114 8.61 19.41 19.76
C ALA A 114 9.11 18.74 21.07
N ASP A 115 10.21 19.25 21.66
CA ASP A 115 10.75 18.73 22.93
C ASP A 115 9.70 18.81 24.05
N LYS A 116 8.94 19.92 24.12
CA LYS A 116 7.87 20.15 25.10
C LYS A 116 6.70 19.18 24.93
N ILE A 117 6.28 18.93 23.69
CA ILE A 117 5.22 17.95 23.39
C ILE A 117 5.68 16.54 23.74
N LEU A 118 6.93 16.16 23.40
CA LEU A 118 7.50 14.86 23.75
C LEU A 118 7.60 14.67 25.27
N LYS A 119 8.08 15.68 26.01
CA LYS A 119 8.12 15.64 27.47
C LYS A 119 6.72 15.47 28.05
N LYS A 120 5.76 16.31 27.65
CA LYS A 120 4.35 16.24 28.10
C LYS A 120 3.73 14.87 27.80
N ALA A 121 4.02 14.28 26.63
CA ALA A 121 3.53 12.94 26.28
C ALA A 121 4.12 11.86 27.19
N ASN A 122 5.41 11.95 27.53
CA ASN A 122 6.05 11.03 28.47
C ASN A 122 5.51 11.19 29.90
N ASP A 123 5.31 12.42 30.38
CA ASP A 123 4.67 12.70 31.67
C ASP A 123 3.27 12.04 31.74
N LEU A 124 2.44 12.25 30.70
CA LEU A 124 1.11 11.62 30.58
C LEU A 124 1.15 10.08 30.54
N ILE A 125 2.19 9.47 29.97
CA ILE A 125 2.34 8.00 29.94
C ILE A 125 2.68 7.45 31.32
N ASN A 126 3.51 8.17 32.09
CA ASN A 126 3.83 7.82 33.47
C ASN A 126 2.59 7.93 34.38
N ASP A 127 1.72 8.91 34.13
CA ASP A 127 0.39 9.05 34.75
C ASP A 127 -0.64 7.98 34.29
N GLY A 128 -0.26 7.07 33.39
CA GLY A 128 -1.13 6.03 32.83
C GLY A 128 -2.11 6.52 31.75
N LYS A 129 -2.05 7.79 31.36
CA LYS A 129 -2.94 8.48 30.41
C LYS A 129 -2.53 8.25 28.96
N THR A 130 -2.34 6.99 28.58
CA THR A 130 -1.80 6.57 27.27
C THR A 130 -2.53 7.20 26.07
N ILE A 131 -3.85 7.38 26.15
CA ILE A 131 -4.65 7.96 25.05
C ILE A 131 -4.48 9.49 24.98
N GLU A 132 -4.41 10.21 26.10
CA GLU A 132 -4.09 11.65 26.11
C GLU A 132 -2.70 11.90 25.48
N ALA A 133 -1.71 11.08 25.84
CA ALA A 133 -0.36 11.15 25.26
C ALA A 133 -0.34 10.85 23.76
N ARG A 134 -1.06 9.81 23.31
CA ARG A 134 -1.20 9.47 21.88
C ARG A 134 -1.85 10.61 21.11
N THR A 135 -2.88 11.24 21.67
CA THR A 135 -3.58 12.38 21.07
C THR A 135 -2.62 13.56 20.85
N ILE A 136 -1.97 14.08 21.89
CA ILE A 136 -1.13 15.28 21.74
C ILE A 136 0.08 15.10 20.81
N LEU A 137 0.58 13.85 20.68
CA LEU A 137 1.63 13.53 19.71
C LEU A 137 1.09 13.59 18.28
N ASN A 138 -0.08 13.00 18.01
CA ASN A 138 -0.65 13.00 16.66
C ASN A 138 -1.25 14.35 16.27
N GLU A 139 -1.76 15.14 17.22
CA GLU A 139 -2.16 16.55 17.01
C GLU A 139 -0.98 17.40 16.53
N TYR A 140 0.18 17.32 17.21
CA TYR A 140 1.38 18.04 16.77
C TYR A 140 1.90 17.51 15.41
N LEU A 141 1.88 16.20 15.21
CA LEU A 141 2.29 15.54 13.97
C LEU A 141 1.29 15.74 12.79
N ALA A 142 0.13 16.35 13.00
CA ALA A 142 -0.80 16.66 11.92
C ALA A 142 -0.23 17.75 10.99
N GLU A 143 0.32 18.81 11.59
CA GLU A 143 0.93 19.95 10.88
C GLU A 143 2.44 19.75 10.70
N HIS A 144 3.15 19.30 11.74
CA HIS A 144 4.62 19.17 11.76
C HIS A 144 5.13 17.81 11.25
N PHE A 145 4.38 17.10 10.41
CA PHE A 145 4.72 15.69 10.12
C PHE A 145 6.13 15.52 9.52
N CYS A 146 6.50 16.37 8.57
CA CYS A 146 7.75 16.25 7.82
C CYS A 146 8.95 16.91 8.50
N ASP A 147 8.76 17.61 9.62
CA ASP A 147 9.85 18.35 10.29
C ASP A 147 10.88 17.38 10.89
N GLU A 148 12.18 17.67 10.78
CA GLU A 148 13.25 16.87 11.40
C GLU A 148 13.10 16.83 12.94
N SER A 149 12.68 17.94 13.54
CA SER A 149 12.38 18.07 14.98
C SER A 149 11.25 17.14 15.43
N ALA A 150 10.38 16.69 14.52
CA ALA A 150 9.28 15.80 14.82
C ALA A 150 9.68 14.31 14.82
N ILE A 151 10.88 13.93 14.35
CA ILE A 151 11.31 12.52 14.27
C ILE A 151 11.19 11.78 15.63
N PRO A 152 11.63 12.33 16.79
CA PRO A 152 11.44 11.67 18.08
C PRO A 152 9.97 11.51 18.48
N LEU A 153 9.10 12.41 18.02
CA LEU A 153 7.66 12.37 18.28
C LEU A 153 6.98 11.33 17.40
N ARG A 154 7.38 11.20 16.12
CA ARG A 154 6.93 10.11 15.23
C ARG A 154 7.28 8.75 15.83
N ASP A 155 8.49 8.60 16.34
CA ASP A 155 8.96 7.33 16.92
C ASP A 155 8.20 6.98 18.21
N ARG A 156 7.98 7.97 19.09
CA ARG A 156 7.16 7.77 20.29
C ARG A 156 5.68 7.53 19.97
N ALA A 157 5.15 8.18 18.93
CA ALA A 157 3.80 7.94 18.42
C ALA A 157 3.64 6.53 17.83
N VAL A 158 4.62 6.02 17.07
CA VAL A 158 4.63 4.63 16.59
C VAL A 158 4.58 3.63 17.75
N GLU A 159 5.37 3.83 18.81
CA GLU A 159 5.39 2.93 19.96
C GLU A 159 4.01 2.84 20.66
N ILE A 160 3.44 4.00 21.00
CA ILE A 160 2.14 4.09 21.69
C ILE A 160 1.00 3.68 20.75
N GLY A 161 1.07 4.06 19.49
CA GLY A 161 0.14 3.67 18.45
C GLY A 161 0.11 2.16 18.26
N SER A 162 1.26 1.52 18.09
CA SER A 162 1.39 0.06 18.03
C SER A 162 0.76 -0.61 19.26
N GLN A 163 1.09 -0.14 20.47
CA GLN A 163 0.52 -0.66 21.71
C GLN A 163 -1.02 -0.51 21.76
N THR A 164 -1.55 0.65 21.36
CA THR A 164 -2.99 0.99 21.48
C THR A 164 -3.83 0.52 20.29
N VAL A 165 -3.25 0.26 19.12
CA VAL A 165 -3.93 -0.23 17.91
C VAL A 165 -3.78 -1.74 17.78
N LEU A 166 -2.54 -2.25 17.78
CA LEU A 166 -2.23 -3.63 17.36
C LEU A 166 -2.39 -4.69 18.46
N SER A 167 -2.42 -4.32 19.74
CA SER A 167 -2.73 -5.26 20.83
C SER A 167 -4.24 -5.54 20.97
N PRO A 168 -4.68 -6.66 21.56
CA PRO A 168 -6.10 -6.94 21.82
C PRO A 168 -6.78 -5.97 22.82
N LYS A 169 -6.03 -5.09 23.49
CA LYS A 169 -6.53 -4.19 24.53
C LYS A 169 -7.24 -2.99 23.92
N VAL A 170 -8.51 -2.77 24.29
CA VAL A 170 -9.18 -1.47 24.14
C VAL A 170 -8.88 -0.64 25.38
N TYR A 171 -8.53 0.62 25.19
CA TYR A 171 -8.24 1.58 26.25
C TYR A 171 -9.48 2.41 26.59
N PRO A 172 -9.66 2.87 27.85
CA PRO A 172 -10.71 3.82 28.18
C PRO A 172 -10.60 5.08 27.30
N GLN A 173 -11.75 5.63 26.91
CA GLN A 173 -11.89 6.83 26.07
C GLN A 173 -11.33 6.75 24.64
N ASP A 174 -10.71 5.64 24.22
CA ASP A 174 -10.25 5.48 22.84
C ASP A 174 -11.44 5.34 21.88
N LYS A 175 -11.69 6.38 21.08
CA LYS A 175 -12.79 6.42 20.09
C LYS A 175 -12.51 5.52 18.87
N LEU A 176 -11.25 5.18 18.62
CA LEU A 176 -10.83 4.40 17.45
C LEU A 176 -10.89 2.88 17.68
N ALA A 177 -11.18 2.42 18.90
CA ALA A 177 -11.23 1.02 19.23
C ALA A 177 -12.45 0.67 20.11
N SER A 178 -13.08 -0.48 19.87
CA SER A 178 -14.20 -0.95 20.68
C SER A 178 -14.18 -2.47 20.85
N TYR A 179 -14.79 -2.96 21.94
CA TYR A 179 -15.01 -4.39 22.12
C TYR A 179 -16.31 -4.84 21.43
N TYR A 180 -16.23 -5.95 20.72
CA TYR A 180 -17.34 -6.62 20.06
C TYR A 180 -17.49 -8.04 20.60
N SER A 181 -18.70 -8.42 21.00
CA SER A 181 -19.02 -9.80 21.37
C SER A 181 -19.64 -10.52 20.18
N VAL A 182 -18.95 -11.54 19.67
CA VAL A 182 -19.37 -12.35 18.51
C VAL A 182 -20.76 -12.97 18.75
N LYS A 183 -21.65 -12.85 17.77
CA LYS A 183 -23.03 -13.32 17.82
C LYS A 183 -23.22 -14.58 16.97
N SER A 184 -24.34 -15.27 17.16
CA SER A 184 -24.70 -16.41 16.29
C SER A 184 -24.91 -15.93 14.85
N GLY A 185 -24.27 -16.61 13.89
CA GLY A 185 -24.30 -16.24 12.46
C GLY A 185 -23.26 -15.22 12.00
N ASP A 186 -22.42 -14.69 12.90
CA ASP A 186 -21.32 -13.81 12.51
C ASP A 186 -20.19 -14.55 11.78
N ASN A 187 -19.44 -13.80 10.97
CA ASN A 187 -18.12 -14.17 10.45
C ASN A 187 -17.26 -12.90 10.38
N LEU A 188 -15.93 -13.04 10.36
CA LEU A 188 -15.04 -11.88 10.44
C LEU A 188 -15.21 -10.90 9.26
N VAL A 189 -15.58 -11.34 8.06
CA VAL A 189 -15.83 -10.44 6.90
C VAL A 189 -17.04 -9.53 7.16
N ASN A 190 -18.14 -10.09 7.69
CA ASN A 190 -19.35 -9.33 8.04
C ASN A 190 -19.20 -8.46 9.31
N ILE A 191 -18.20 -8.73 10.13
CA ILE A 191 -17.78 -7.86 11.25
C ILE A 191 -16.92 -6.70 10.70
N ALA A 192 -15.86 -7.02 9.94
CA ALA A 192 -14.92 -6.08 9.35
C ALA A 192 -15.58 -4.96 8.52
N ARG A 193 -16.60 -5.31 7.72
CA ARG A 193 -17.40 -4.36 6.94
C ARG A 193 -18.14 -3.26 7.75
N LYS A 194 -18.11 -3.32 9.09
CA LYS A 194 -18.74 -2.33 9.99
C LYS A 194 -17.71 -1.42 10.69
N SER A 195 -16.42 -1.71 10.55
CA SER A 195 -15.33 -0.98 11.20
C SER A 195 -14.23 -0.52 10.22
N ASP A 196 -14.51 -0.55 8.92
CA ASP A 196 -13.64 -0.03 7.84
C ASP A 196 -12.16 -0.44 7.94
N VAL A 197 -11.93 -1.69 8.34
CA VAL A 197 -10.63 -2.38 8.24
C VAL A 197 -10.83 -3.77 7.62
N PRO A 198 -9.79 -4.40 7.02
CA PRO A 198 -9.90 -5.76 6.54
C PRO A 198 -10.08 -6.77 7.68
N TYR A 199 -10.64 -7.92 7.37
CA TYR A 199 -10.84 -8.96 8.39
C TYR A 199 -9.52 -9.57 8.86
N GLU A 200 -8.47 -9.52 8.03
CA GLU A 200 -7.13 -9.97 8.37
C GLU A 200 -6.47 -9.09 9.45
N LEU A 201 -6.73 -7.77 9.47
CA LEU A 201 -6.28 -6.92 10.57
C LEU A 201 -6.96 -7.27 11.90
N ILE A 202 -8.26 -7.63 11.87
CA ILE A 202 -8.97 -8.14 13.06
C ILE A 202 -8.34 -9.46 13.52
N CYS A 203 -7.99 -10.37 12.61
CA CYS A 203 -7.25 -11.59 12.95
C CYS A 203 -5.91 -11.29 13.64
N ARG A 204 -5.10 -10.36 13.11
CA ARG A 204 -3.81 -9.99 13.68
C ARG A 204 -3.95 -9.38 15.09
N ILE A 205 -4.85 -8.41 15.25
CA ILE A 205 -5.13 -7.71 16.52
C ILE A 205 -5.63 -8.65 17.62
N ASN A 206 -6.36 -9.70 17.26
CA ASN A 206 -7.01 -10.62 18.21
C ASN A 206 -6.33 -12.00 18.28
N HIS A 207 -5.20 -12.18 17.60
CA HIS A 207 -4.43 -13.43 17.53
C HIS A 207 -5.28 -14.64 17.08
N ILE A 208 -5.97 -14.48 15.95
CA ILE A 208 -6.85 -15.50 15.36
C ILE A 208 -6.20 -16.09 14.10
N ASP A 209 -5.58 -17.26 14.23
CA ASP A 209 -4.89 -17.95 13.12
C ASP A 209 -5.85 -18.49 12.04
N ASP A 210 -7.10 -18.80 12.42
CA ASP A 210 -8.12 -19.33 11.51
C ASP A 210 -9.43 -18.52 11.66
N PRO A 211 -9.81 -17.70 10.66
CA PRO A 211 -10.98 -16.81 10.73
C PRO A 211 -12.32 -17.57 10.85
N ARG A 212 -12.32 -18.90 10.66
CA ARG A 212 -13.50 -19.77 10.78
C ARG A 212 -13.71 -20.29 12.20
N LYS A 213 -12.73 -20.16 13.11
CA LYS A 213 -12.78 -20.69 14.49
C LYS A 213 -13.39 -19.71 15.51
N LEU A 214 -14.17 -18.74 15.06
CA LEU A 214 -14.92 -17.84 15.95
C LEU A 214 -15.86 -18.61 16.88
N ARG A 215 -16.02 -18.11 18.12
CA ARG A 215 -16.98 -18.64 19.10
C ARG A 215 -18.01 -17.57 19.46
N VAL A 216 -19.28 -17.94 19.58
CA VAL A 216 -20.31 -17.03 20.09
C VAL A 216 -19.95 -16.61 21.52
N GLY A 217 -20.07 -15.32 21.83
CA GLY A 217 -19.61 -14.72 23.08
C GLY A 217 -18.11 -14.37 23.12
N GLN A 218 -17.32 -14.75 22.11
CA GLN A 218 -15.92 -14.33 22.01
C GLN A 218 -15.83 -12.80 21.93
N LYS A 219 -15.03 -12.22 22.82
CA LYS A 219 -14.78 -10.79 22.88
C LYS A 219 -13.60 -10.46 21.95
N LEU A 220 -13.86 -9.68 20.91
CA LEU A 220 -12.89 -9.15 19.97
C LEU A 220 -12.68 -7.66 20.22
N LYS A 221 -11.47 -7.16 20.00
CA LYS A 221 -11.24 -5.75 19.70
C LYS A 221 -11.45 -5.51 18.22
N LEU A 222 -12.25 -4.50 17.89
CA LEU A 222 -12.32 -3.90 16.58
C LEU A 222 -11.64 -2.53 16.64
N VAL A 223 -10.86 -2.21 15.61
CA VAL A 223 -10.38 -0.85 15.35
C VAL A 223 -11.18 -0.28 14.18
N HIS A 224 -11.45 1.02 14.23
CA HIS A 224 -12.28 1.72 13.24
C HIS A 224 -11.37 2.50 12.28
N GLY A 225 -11.25 1.99 11.06
CA GLY A 225 -10.43 2.59 10.01
C GLY A 225 -11.11 3.75 9.29
N PRO A 226 -10.73 4.06 8.04
CA PRO A 226 -9.69 3.39 7.23
C PRO A 226 -8.25 3.49 7.77
N ILE A 227 -7.36 2.71 7.16
CA ILE A 227 -5.90 2.80 7.33
C ILE A 227 -5.32 3.61 6.16
N HIS A 228 -4.43 4.56 6.44
CA HIS A 228 -3.71 5.36 5.43
C HIS A 228 -2.18 5.20 5.58
N LEU A 229 -1.44 5.53 4.52
CA LEU A 229 0.02 5.52 4.50
C LEU A 229 0.60 6.90 4.14
N LYS A 230 1.68 7.32 4.80
CA LYS A 230 2.56 8.41 4.35
C LYS A 230 3.95 7.86 4.07
N VAL A 231 4.50 8.11 2.88
CA VAL A 231 5.87 7.75 2.49
C VAL A 231 6.68 9.03 2.37
N ILE A 232 7.73 9.15 3.16
CA ILE A 232 8.69 10.27 3.11
C ILE A 232 9.88 9.79 2.26
N LYS A 233 10.09 10.43 1.10
CA LYS A 233 11.03 9.92 0.08
C LYS A 233 12.48 10.08 0.52
N HIS A 234 12.89 11.25 1.01
CA HIS A 234 14.27 11.49 1.47
C HIS A 234 14.66 10.62 2.68
N GLU A 235 13.71 10.17 3.49
CA GLU A 235 13.94 9.24 4.61
C GLU A 235 13.85 7.76 4.23
N LEU A 236 13.34 7.43 3.03
CA LEU A 236 13.06 6.07 2.57
C LEU A 236 12.20 5.27 3.57
N LYS A 237 11.18 5.93 4.14
CA LYS A 237 10.27 5.37 5.16
C LYS A 237 8.81 5.45 4.75
N MET A 238 8.07 4.39 5.07
CA MET A 238 6.61 4.36 5.11
C MET A 238 6.13 4.46 6.56
N TYR A 239 5.09 5.25 6.80
CA TYR A 239 4.41 5.44 8.08
C TYR A 239 2.94 5.06 7.93
N VAL A 240 2.37 4.34 8.91
CA VAL A 240 1.03 3.74 8.85
C VAL A 240 0.11 4.37 9.89
N PHE A 241 -1.05 4.85 9.46
CA PHE A 241 -2.01 5.60 10.28
C PHE A 241 -3.37 4.91 10.34
N LEU A 242 -3.97 4.84 11.53
CA LEU A 242 -5.38 4.51 11.75
C LEU A 242 -6.13 5.83 11.81
N GLN A 243 -6.84 6.20 10.74
CA GLN A 243 -7.25 7.59 10.49
C GLN A 243 -6.03 8.52 10.61
N ASP A 244 -5.97 9.37 11.65
CA ASP A 244 -4.83 10.28 11.92
C ASP A 244 -3.82 9.74 12.95
N VAL A 245 -4.05 8.56 13.54
CA VAL A 245 -3.16 7.99 14.58
C VAL A 245 -2.07 7.12 13.96
N LEU A 246 -0.84 7.61 13.97
CA LEU A 246 0.37 6.87 13.61
C LEU A 246 0.56 5.66 14.54
N PHE A 247 0.78 4.47 13.98
CA PHE A 247 0.99 3.23 14.76
C PHE A 247 2.08 2.28 14.25
N ALA A 248 2.60 2.46 13.03
CA ALA A 248 3.74 1.67 12.53
C ALA A 248 4.61 2.49 11.58
N LYS A 249 5.88 2.08 11.42
CA LYS A 249 6.80 2.56 10.40
C LYS A 249 7.58 1.39 9.80
N TYR A 250 7.94 1.49 8.53
CA TYR A 250 8.74 0.51 7.78
C TYR A 250 9.76 1.23 6.89
N GLU A 251 10.88 0.56 6.61
CA GLU A 251 11.85 0.99 5.60
C GLU A 251 11.36 0.56 4.20
N VAL A 252 11.59 1.37 3.17
CA VAL A 252 11.13 1.07 1.80
C VAL A 252 12.22 1.25 0.74
N GLY A 253 12.09 0.53 -0.37
CA GLY A 253 12.84 0.78 -1.60
C GLY A 253 11.98 1.57 -2.60
N LEU A 254 12.52 2.62 -3.21
CA LEU A 254 11.76 3.53 -4.09
C LEU A 254 12.32 3.55 -5.52
N GLY A 255 11.68 4.31 -6.41
CA GLY A 255 12.06 4.43 -7.82
C GLY A 255 13.41 5.09 -8.03
N LYS A 256 14.29 4.47 -8.84
CA LYS A 256 15.57 5.08 -9.25
C LYS A 256 15.35 6.43 -9.94
N ASN A 257 16.31 7.35 -9.85
CA ASN A 257 16.22 8.71 -10.40
C ASN A 257 14.92 9.43 -9.98
N ASP A 258 14.52 9.26 -8.72
CA ASP A 258 13.32 9.82 -8.09
C ASP A 258 11.96 9.42 -8.73
N ASN A 259 11.92 8.34 -9.54
CA ASN A 259 10.72 7.91 -10.29
C ASN A 259 9.57 7.32 -9.44
N THR A 260 9.49 7.60 -8.13
CA THR A 260 8.27 7.48 -7.33
C THR A 260 7.62 8.87 -7.24
N PRO A 261 6.53 9.16 -8.00
CA PRO A 261 5.92 10.49 -8.07
C PRO A 261 5.39 11.00 -6.73
N LEU A 262 5.37 12.31 -6.53
CA LEU A 262 4.77 12.97 -5.36
C LEU A 262 3.24 13.10 -5.48
N GLY A 263 2.54 13.13 -4.35
CA GLY A 263 1.11 13.36 -4.26
C GLY A 263 0.34 12.22 -3.59
N ARG A 264 -0.93 12.03 -3.97
CA ARG A 264 -1.84 11.04 -3.34
C ARG A 264 -2.27 9.96 -4.30
N TRP A 265 -2.16 8.72 -3.86
CA TRP A 265 -2.64 7.51 -4.53
C TRP A 265 -3.80 6.92 -3.75
N LEU A 266 -4.80 6.41 -4.47
CA LEU A 266 -5.81 5.51 -3.92
C LEU A 266 -5.31 4.06 -4.08
N VAL A 267 -5.45 3.24 -3.04
CA VAL A 267 -5.33 1.78 -3.18
C VAL A 267 -6.52 1.30 -4.02
N GLU A 268 -6.26 0.82 -5.23
CA GLU A 268 -7.31 0.43 -6.20
C GLU A 268 -7.68 -1.05 -6.08
N ASP A 269 -6.71 -1.91 -5.73
CA ASP A 269 -6.85 -3.36 -5.69
C ASP A 269 -5.75 -3.99 -4.80
N ARG A 270 -5.99 -5.20 -4.26
CA ARG A 270 -4.99 -5.96 -3.49
C ARG A 270 -5.01 -7.46 -3.86
N ILE A 271 -3.87 -7.98 -4.32
CA ILE A 271 -3.69 -9.37 -4.75
C ILE A 271 -2.64 -10.06 -3.88
N ARG A 272 -3.02 -11.17 -3.23
CA ARG A 272 -2.10 -12.07 -2.51
C ARG A 272 -1.59 -13.12 -3.50
N ARG A 273 -0.27 -13.31 -3.59
CA ARG A 273 0.42 -14.13 -4.59
C ARG A 273 -0.03 -13.84 -6.03
N PRO A 274 0.24 -12.63 -6.55
CA PRO A 274 -0.11 -12.29 -7.92
C PRO A 274 0.70 -13.13 -8.93
N LEU A 275 0.08 -13.45 -10.06
CA LEU A 275 0.83 -13.65 -11.30
C LEU A 275 1.41 -12.29 -11.69
N TYR A 276 2.70 -12.27 -12.05
CA TYR A 276 3.41 -11.08 -12.51
C TYR A 276 3.90 -11.29 -13.94
N VAL A 277 3.90 -10.23 -14.74
CA VAL A 277 4.52 -10.20 -16.08
C VAL A 277 5.45 -9.00 -16.09
N ASP A 278 6.75 -9.20 -16.34
CA ASP A 278 7.66 -8.07 -16.45
C ASP A 278 7.40 -7.31 -17.77
N PRO A 279 7.18 -5.99 -17.73
CA PRO A 279 6.83 -5.22 -18.92
C PRO A 279 7.99 -5.03 -19.91
N ASP A 280 9.24 -5.28 -19.51
CA ASP A 280 10.41 -5.11 -20.38
C ASP A 280 10.72 -6.41 -21.14
N THR A 281 10.58 -7.57 -20.46
CA THR A 281 10.95 -8.89 -21.02
C THR A 281 9.76 -9.76 -21.44
N ASN A 282 8.53 -9.40 -21.03
CA ASN A 282 7.33 -10.23 -21.09
C ASN A 282 7.44 -11.58 -20.34
N GLN A 283 8.43 -11.74 -19.46
CA GLN A 283 8.56 -12.94 -18.64
C GLN A 283 7.40 -13.06 -17.63
N VAL A 284 6.73 -14.20 -17.64
CA VAL A 284 5.61 -14.51 -16.75
C VAL A 284 6.12 -15.27 -15.52
N TYR A 285 5.80 -14.77 -14.33
CA TYR A 285 6.08 -15.38 -13.04
C TYR A 285 4.75 -15.79 -12.38
N GLN A 286 4.67 -17.05 -11.96
CA GLN A 286 3.48 -17.63 -11.36
C GLN A 286 3.33 -17.26 -9.87
N PRO A 287 2.13 -17.38 -9.29
CA PRO A 287 1.84 -17.10 -7.87
C PRO A 287 2.74 -17.78 -6.82
N ASN A 288 3.41 -18.89 -7.14
CA ASN A 288 4.27 -19.62 -6.20
C ASN A 288 5.76 -19.65 -6.63
N ASP A 289 6.14 -18.92 -7.67
CA ASP A 289 7.54 -18.86 -8.12
C ASP A 289 8.37 -18.05 -7.12
N LYS A 290 9.51 -18.62 -6.70
CA LYS A 290 10.41 -17.98 -5.71
C LYS A 290 10.97 -16.65 -6.22
N ASP A 291 11.17 -16.56 -7.53
CA ASP A 291 11.80 -15.42 -8.20
C ASP A 291 10.78 -14.34 -8.62
N ASN A 292 9.49 -14.50 -8.26
CA ASN A 292 8.43 -13.53 -8.54
C ASN A 292 8.71 -12.20 -7.80
N PRO A 293 9.03 -11.10 -8.51
CA PRO A 293 9.58 -9.88 -7.90
C PRO A 293 8.57 -9.09 -7.05
N THR A 294 7.30 -9.51 -7.00
CA THR A 294 6.28 -8.96 -6.09
C THR A 294 6.43 -9.43 -4.64
N GLY A 295 7.30 -10.41 -4.35
CA GLY A 295 7.47 -10.94 -2.99
C GLY A 295 6.19 -11.58 -2.41
N GLY A 296 5.26 -12.01 -3.27
CA GLY A 296 4.00 -12.64 -2.88
C GLY A 296 2.85 -11.69 -2.52
N TYR A 297 3.01 -10.38 -2.68
CA TYR A 297 1.96 -9.39 -2.38
C TYR A 297 1.99 -8.22 -3.35
N TRP A 298 0.82 -7.79 -3.84
CA TRP A 298 0.68 -6.59 -4.67
C TRP A 298 -0.51 -5.74 -4.20
N LEU A 299 -0.25 -4.48 -3.91
CA LEU A 299 -1.24 -3.43 -3.66
C LEU A 299 -1.20 -2.45 -4.84
N ARG A 300 -2.23 -2.43 -5.68
CA ARG A 300 -2.31 -1.57 -6.86
C ARG A 300 -2.56 -0.14 -6.42
N LEU A 301 -1.76 0.81 -6.92
CA LEU A 301 -1.96 2.23 -6.69
C LEU A 301 -2.49 2.92 -7.95
N LYS A 302 -3.50 3.77 -7.77
CA LYS A 302 -4.06 4.67 -8.77
C LYS A 302 -3.77 6.10 -8.34
N GLY A 303 -3.05 6.86 -9.16
CA GLY A 303 -2.72 8.24 -8.83
C GLY A 303 -3.92 9.19 -9.00
N VAL A 304 -4.23 9.97 -7.97
CA VAL A 304 -5.44 10.81 -7.88
C VAL A 304 -5.15 12.26 -7.51
N GLU A 305 -3.93 12.61 -7.11
CA GLU A 305 -3.56 14.00 -6.73
C GLU A 305 -2.05 14.25 -6.89
N GLY A 306 -1.64 15.49 -7.16
CA GLY A 306 -0.24 15.86 -7.42
C GLY A 306 0.32 15.22 -8.69
N ASP A 307 1.63 14.95 -8.74
CA ASP A 307 2.31 14.34 -9.89
C ASP A 307 1.82 12.92 -10.20
N THR A 308 1.05 12.31 -9.30
CA THR A 308 0.43 10.99 -9.49
C THR A 308 -0.73 11.00 -10.48
N VAL A 309 -1.42 12.14 -10.71
CA VAL A 309 -2.75 12.17 -11.37
C VAL A 309 -2.77 11.37 -12.69
N GLY A 310 -3.67 10.40 -12.76
CA GLY A 310 -3.88 9.56 -13.95
C GLY A 310 -2.85 8.43 -14.12
N ARG A 311 -1.79 8.36 -13.31
CA ARG A 311 -0.82 7.27 -13.36
C ARG A 311 -1.41 5.96 -12.83
N THR A 312 -1.09 4.88 -13.54
CA THR A 312 -1.42 3.49 -13.19
C THR A 312 -0.17 2.62 -13.39
N GLY A 313 -0.23 1.35 -12.99
CA GLY A 313 0.94 0.44 -13.02
C GLY A 313 1.89 0.57 -11.82
N PHE A 314 1.65 1.54 -10.94
CA PHE A 314 2.34 1.68 -9.66
C PHE A 314 1.73 0.76 -8.60
N GLY A 315 2.53 0.38 -7.61
CA GLY A 315 2.09 -0.46 -6.50
C GLY A 315 3.01 -0.42 -5.29
N ILE A 316 2.52 -0.97 -4.17
CA ILE A 316 3.34 -1.42 -3.04
C ILE A 316 3.46 -2.95 -3.14
N HIS A 317 4.68 -3.47 -3.09
CA HIS A 317 4.94 -4.91 -3.18
C HIS A 317 6.17 -5.34 -2.36
N GLY A 318 6.33 -6.65 -2.16
CA GLY A 318 7.54 -7.23 -1.57
C GLY A 318 8.71 -7.21 -2.55
N THR A 319 9.76 -7.98 -2.31
CA THR A 319 10.90 -8.07 -3.23
C THR A 319 11.68 -9.38 -3.13
N THR A 320 12.29 -9.77 -4.25
CA THR A 320 13.36 -10.78 -4.34
C THR A 320 14.76 -10.17 -4.21
N GLU A 321 14.86 -8.83 -4.21
CA GLU A 321 16.08 -8.05 -4.01
C GLU A 321 16.05 -7.37 -2.63
N PRO A 322 16.29 -8.08 -1.50
CA PRO A 322 16.16 -7.50 -0.15
C PRO A 322 17.08 -6.30 0.07
N ASP A 323 18.23 -6.26 -0.59
CA ASP A 323 19.19 -5.15 -0.56
C ASP A 323 18.70 -3.90 -1.32
N SER A 324 17.54 -3.94 -1.98
CA SER A 324 16.93 -2.76 -2.61
C SER A 324 16.03 -1.94 -1.66
N ILE A 325 15.76 -2.46 -0.46
CA ILE A 325 15.12 -1.72 0.62
C ILE A 325 16.12 -0.70 1.20
N GLY A 326 15.65 0.50 1.54
CA GLY A 326 16.53 1.61 1.92
C GLY A 326 17.29 2.22 0.74
N LYS A 327 16.84 2.01 -0.51
CA LYS A 327 17.50 2.53 -1.73
C LYS A 327 16.51 2.95 -2.83
N PHE A 328 16.96 3.84 -3.72
CA PHE A 328 16.24 4.23 -4.94
C PHE A 328 16.64 3.30 -6.12
N MET A 329 16.05 2.10 -6.17
CA MET A 329 16.41 1.05 -7.15
C MET A 329 15.25 0.56 -8.04
N SER A 330 13.99 0.80 -7.68
CA SER A 330 12.84 0.25 -8.40
C SER A 330 12.54 0.98 -9.72
N LYS A 331 11.62 0.45 -10.54
CA LYS A 331 11.07 1.13 -11.73
C LYS A 331 10.09 2.29 -11.38
N GLY A 332 9.79 2.51 -10.08
CA GLY A 332 8.89 3.56 -9.59
C GLY A 332 7.94 3.11 -8.46
N CYS A 333 7.72 1.80 -8.33
CA CYS A 333 6.92 1.17 -7.27
C CYS A 333 7.62 1.23 -5.90
N ILE A 334 6.84 1.09 -4.83
CA ILE A 334 7.31 1.04 -3.45
C ILE A 334 7.59 -0.42 -3.09
N ARG A 335 8.85 -0.77 -2.90
CA ARG A 335 9.31 -2.08 -2.42
C ARG A 335 9.34 -2.11 -0.89
N MET A 336 9.02 -3.26 -0.32
CA MET A 336 9.03 -3.55 1.12
C MET A 336 9.67 -4.93 1.39
N ARG A 337 10.02 -5.23 2.64
CA ARG A 337 10.40 -6.59 3.06
C ARG A 337 9.15 -7.49 3.01
N ASN A 338 9.31 -8.78 2.70
CA ASN A 338 8.19 -9.68 2.39
C ASN A 338 7.28 -9.95 3.61
N GLU A 339 7.88 -9.90 4.79
CA GLU A 339 7.23 -10.05 6.09
C GLU A 339 6.41 -8.80 6.44
N GLU A 340 6.90 -7.62 6.07
CA GLU A 340 6.31 -6.30 6.33
C GLU A 340 5.17 -5.97 5.36
N VAL A 341 5.37 -6.22 4.05
CA VAL A 341 4.28 -6.03 3.07
C VAL A 341 3.07 -6.91 3.37
N SER A 342 3.26 -8.08 3.98
CA SER A 342 2.16 -8.93 4.44
C SER A 342 1.29 -8.24 5.51
N GLN A 343 1.91 -7.40 6.35
CA GLN A 343 1.23 -6.66 7.41
C GLN A 343 0.43 -5.50 6.80
N VAL A 344 1.07 -4.70 5.94
CA VAL A 344 0.41 -3.60 5.22
C VAL A 344 -0.73 -4.11 4.33
N PHE A 345 -0.53 -5.21 3.61
CA PHE A 345 -1.56 -5.84 2.78
C PHE A 345 -2.83 -6.17 3.58
N ASP A 346 -2.67 -6.73 4.77
CA ASP A 346 -3.77 -7.10 5.67
C ASP A 346 -4.42 -5.90 6.35
N MET A 347 -3.81 -4.70 6.29
CA MET A 347 -4.33 -3.45 6.85
C MET A 347 -5.13 -2.59 5.84
N LEU A 348 -4.74 -2.53 4.57
CA LEU A 348 -5.33 -1.59 3.60
C LEU A 348 -6.63 -2.10 2.93
N ILE A 349 -7.54 -1.17 2.62
CA ILE A 349 -8.79 -1.41 1.90
C ILE A 349 -8.76 -0.75 0.51
N PRO A 350 -8.96 -1.52 -0.59
CA PRO A 350 -9.24 -0.98 -1.91
C PRO A 350 -10.44 -0.01 -1.90
N GLY A 351 -10.24 1.20 -2.43
CA GLY A 351 -11.25 2.26 -2.49
C GLY A 351 -11.51 3.01 -1.18
N LYS A 352 -10.71 2.78 -0.12
CA LYS A 352 -10.75 3.58 1.13
C LYS A 352 -9.39 3.97 1.71
N SER A 353 -8.34 3.21 1.42
CA SER A 353 -6.98 3.54 1.86
C SER A 353 -6.28 4.44 0.85
N ASP A 354 -5.79 5.59 1.31
CA ASP A 354 -4.87 6.45 0.56
C ASP A 354 -3.42 6.18 0.94
N VAL A 355 -2.52 6.45 -0.01
CA VAL A 355 -1.07 6.49 0.16
C VAL A 355 -0.59 7.87 -0.29
N TYR A 356 0.09 8.59 0.58
CA TYR A 356 0.69 9.89 0.29
C TYR A 356 2.19 9.71 0.06
N THR A 357 2.70 10.09 -1.11
CA THR A 357 4.14 10.17 -1.38
C THR A 357 4.58 11.62 -1.24
N LEU A 358 5.38 11.86 -0.20
CA LEU A 358 5.86 13.17 0.25
C LEU A 358 7.37 13.29 -0.04
N PRO A 359 7.94 14.51 -0.10
CA PRO A 359 9.38 14.72 -0.29
C PRO A 359 10.24 13.94 0.73
#